data_AF-A0A8T5MXV8-F1
#
_entry.id   AF-A0A8T5MXV8-F1
#
_cell.length_a   1.000
_cell.length_b   1.000
_cell.length_c   1.000
_cell.angle_alpha   90.00
_cell.angle_beta   90.00
_cell.angle_gamma   90.00
#
_symmetry.space_group_name_H-M   'P 1'
#
loop_
_entity.id
_entity.type
_entity.pdbx_description
1 polymer ?
#
loop_
_entity_poly.entity_id
_entity_poly.type
_entity_poly.pdbx_seq_one_letter_code
_entity_poly.pdbx_strand_id
1 'polypeptide(L)' 'MIPKSFYDRNARIVAKQIFGKTLIKKVGLYGRIVETESFVSR' A
#
# COMPACT_ATOMS: atom_id res chain seq x y z
N MET A 1 10.74 -4.47 -2.99
CA MET A 1 10.58 -3.00 -2.80
C MET A 1 9.61 -2.50 -3.86
N ILE A 2 8.56 -1.76 -3.48
CA ILE A 2 7.58 -1.23 -4.43
C ILE A 2 8.11 0.14 -4.93
N PRO A 3 8.20 0.39 -6.25
CA PRO A 3 8.77 1.64 -6.77
C PRO A 3 7.83 2.84 -6.53
N LYS A 4 8.37 4.06 -6.52
CA LYS A 4 7.56 5.29 -6.36
C LYS A 4 6.45 5.39 -7.41
N SER A 5 6.74 5.03 -8.66
CA SER A 5 5.78 5.01 -9.77
C SER A 5 4.54 4.14 -9.53
N PHE A 6 4.61 3.17 -8.62
CA PHE A 6 3.44 2.39 -8.22
C PHE A 6 2.41 3.24 -7.45
N TYR A 7 2.89 4.19 -6.64
CA TYR A 7 2.06 5.03 -5.77
C TYR A 7 1.50 6.26 -6.50
N ASP A 8 2.06 6.61 -7.66
CA ASP A 8 1.59 7.70 -8.52
C ASP A 8 0.29 7.34 -9.28
N ARG A 9 -0.21 6.10 -9.13
CA ARG A 9 -1.45 5.63 -9.77
C ARG A 9 -2.68 6.01 -8.94
N ASN A 10 -3.87 5.85 -9.52
CA ASN A 10 -5.14 6.09 -8.85
C ASN A 10 -5.23 5.38 -7.48
N ALA A 11 -5.66 6.11 -6.44
CA ALA A 11 -5.70 5.63 -5.06
C ALA A 11 -6.51 4.35 -4.87
N ARG A 12 -7.63 4.16 -5.60
CA ARG A 12 -8.44 2.93 -5.54
C ARG A 12 -7.68 1.72 -6.07
N ILE A 13 -6.87 1.90 -7.12
CA ILE A 13 -6.04 0.83 -7.68
C ILE A 13 -4.92 0.47 -6.69
N VAL A 14 -4.27 1.48 -6.11
CA VAL A 14 -3.21 1.30 -5.12
C VAL A 14 -3.73 0.53 -3.91
N ALA A 15 -4.84 0.98 -3.31
CA ALA A 15 -5.46 0.33 -2.15
C ALA A 15 -5.73 -1.16 -2.41
N LYS A 16 -6.39 -1.49 -3.52
CA LYS A 16 -6.66 -2.89 -3.91
C LYS A 16 -5.39 -3.72 -4.08
N GLN A 17 -4.33 -3.13 -4.63
CA GLN A 17 -3.10 -3.86 -4.93
C GLN A 17 -2.16 -4.01 -3.73
N ILE A 18 -2.21 -3.13 -2.73
CA ILE A 18 -1.39 -3.27 -1.51
C ILE A 18 -2.01 -4.23 -0.51
N PHE A 19 -3.31 -4.52 -0.60
CA PHE A 19 -3.97 -5.55 0.21
C PHE A 19 -3.21 -6.89 0.12
N GLY A 20 -2.92 -7.48 1.28
CA GLY A 20 -2.18 -8.72 1.42
C GLY A 20 -0.67 -8.61 1.26
N LYS A 21 -0.10 -7.45 0.89
CA LYS A 21 1.36 -7.25 0.84
C LYS A 21 1.95 -7.08 2.24
N THR A 22 3.27 -7.28 2.34
CA THR A 22 4.02 -7.11 3.60
C THR A 22 4.65 -5.73 3.69
N LEU A 23 4.42 -5.06 4.80
CA LEU A 23 5.06 -3.82 5.22
C LEU A 23 6.29 -4.20 6.07
N ILE A 24 7.45 -3.63 5.73
CA ILE A 24 8.74 -3.97 6.36
C ILE A 24 9.31 -2.69 6.98
N LYS A 25 9.57 -2.72 8.29
CA LYS A 25 10.28 -1.64 9.01
C LYS A 25 11.72 -2.07 9.25
N LYS A 26 12.68 -1.14 9.09
CA LYS A 26 14.13 -1.41 9.21
C LYS A 26 14.57 -2.08 10.53
N VAL A 27 13.79 -1.95 11.59
CA VAL A 27 14.04 -2.59 12.91
C VAL A 27 13.57 -4.04 12.99
N GLY A 28 13.36 -4.72 11.85
CA GLY A 28 12.96 -6.13 11.81
C GLY A 28 11.47 -6.38 12.11
N LEU A 29 10.61 -5.37 11.93
CA LEU A 29 9.16 -5.55 12.07
C LEU A 29 8.52 -5.80 10.70
N TYR A 30 7.61 -6.78 10.66
CA TYR A 30 6.91 -7.21 9.47
C TYR A 30 5.41 -7.23 9.77
N GLY A 31 4.60 -6.63 8.90
CA GLY A 31 3.15 -6.62 9.03
C GLY A 31 2.49 -6.91 7.69
N ARG A 32 1.51 -7.81 7.66
CA ARG A 32 0.68 -8.00 6.47
C ARG A 32 -0.42 -6.95 6.45
N ILE A 33 -0.58 -6.28 5.31
CA ILE A 33 -1.69 -5.35 5.09
C ILE A 33 -2.97 -6.19 4.95
N VAL A 34 -3.87 -6.10 5.92
CA VAL A 34 -5.16 -6.83 5.93
C VAL A 34 -6.36 -5.93 5.69
N GLU A 35 -6.14 -4.62 5.63
CA GLU A 35 -7.19 -3.62 5.43
C GLU A 35 -6.60 -2.42 4.69
N THR A 36 -7.41 -1.81 3.83
CA THR A 36 -7.03 -0.64 3.02
C THR A 36 -8.24 0.23 2.77
N GLU A 37 -8.08 1.54 2.89
CA GLU A 37 -9.09 2.54 2.53
C GLU A 37 -8.55 3.45 1.42
N SER A 38 -9.42 3.89 0.51
CA SER A 38 -9.07 4.83 -0.55
C SER A 38 -9.87 6.12 -0.42
N PHE A 39 -9.18 7.25 -0.34
CA PHE A 39 -9.78 8.57 -0.31
C PHE A 39 -9.78 9.17 -1.72
N VAL A 40 -10.94 9.68 -2.14
CA VAL A 40 -11.10 10.42 -3.40
C VAL A 40 -11.42 11.87 -3.05
N SER A 41 -10.56 12.81 -3.47
CA SER A 41 -10.91 14.24 -3.41
C SER A 41 -12.06 14.51 -4.38
N ARG A 42 -13.02 15.32 -3.93
CA ARG A 42 -14.11 15.85 -4.76
C ARG A 42 -13.61 17.03 -5.58
#